data_AF-A0A218NMS7-F1
#
_entry.id   AF-A0A218NMS7-F1
#
_cell.length_a   1.000
_cell.length_b   1.000
_cell.length_c   1.000
_cell.angle_alpha   90.00
_cell.angle_beta   90.00
_cell.angle_gamma   90.00
#
_symmetry.space_group_name_H-M   'P 1'
#
loop_
_entity.id
_entity.type
_entity.pdbx_description
1 polymer ?
#
loop_
_entity_poly.entity_id
_entity_poly.type
_entity_poly.pdbx_seq_one_letter_code
_entity_poly.pdbx_strand_id
1 'polypeptide(L)'
;MDNPIIIEAKKRVFTEAVMDACDALHLPVPEINFSGDDDNNPNELAHSHPDLYKICISERQLKLQDSAGLKETANHEMTHLIGMIEHGKEFEKVKNQLILKGWKPPKSSGIQFIDGYTINEQSNQIRNDPEEYAKVNEDSDLVKFLEGKASDKQTTKERTPTKELETDDSRIEDTDYQETKKAYNKTNHSKIDEAGIGESRIKTGLNMENGTANSFDDIIICQRNGCNKKAVAKCKYCNEAFCEEHKDPVLVMSTQEVWSLNQIRKSDPEKYEKYTKDWKRTDGHPCPAYTIIWNKKHEAELKNRYNDFINFNYEKYFTNTNGKYINKVSKPLSLSKNIMWVLIIIIVIIVILLYKFV
;
A
#
# COMPACT_ATOMS: atom_id res chain seq x y z
N MET A 1 32.77 -16.72 -16.78
CA MET A 1 32.45 -16.32 -15.40
C MET A 1 32.49 -14.80 -15.37
N ASP A 2 31.43 -14.16 -14.90
CA ASP A 2 31.38 -12.70 -14.83
C ASP A 2 32.44 -12.14 -13.90
N ASN A 3 32.89 -10.93 -14.19
CA ASN A 3 33.92 -10.27 -13.40
C ASN A 3 33.37 -9.99 -11.98
N PRO A 4 34.01 -10.48 -10.90
CA PRO A 4 33.53 -10.28 -9.53
C PRO A 4 33.40 -8.79 -9.16
N ILE A 5 34.19 -7.91 -9.79
CA ILE A 5 34.10 -6.46 -9.62
C ILE A 5 32.75 -5.92 -10.12
N ILE A 6 32.26 -6.43 -11.25
CA ILE A 6 30.96 -6.02 -11.83
C ILE A 6 29.82 -6.47 -10.91
N ILE A 7 29.89 -7.69 -10.39
CA ILE A 7 28.88 -8.21 -9.45
C ILE A 7 28.81 -7.36 -8.19
N GLU A 8 29.96 -7.02 -7.61
CA GLU A 8 30.01 -6.21 -6.39
C GLU A 8 29.51 -4.78 -6.62
N ALA A 9 29.82 -4.19 -7.77
CA ALA A 9 29.26 -2.89 -8.16
C ALA A 9 27.73 -2.93 -8.27
N LYS A 10 27.16 -4.01 -8.83
CA LYS A 10 25.71 -4.19 -8.94
C LYS A 10 25.03 -4.45 -7.60
N LYS A 11 25.65 -5.22 -6.68
CA LYS A 11 25.16 -5.35 -5.30
C LYS A 11 25.07 -4.00 -4.60
N ARG A 12 26.08 -3.15 -4.79
CA ARG A 12 26.07 -1.78 -4.25
C ARG A 12 24.93 -0.95 -4.83
N VAL A 13 24.71 -0.99 -6.16
CA VAL A 13 23.57 -0.29 -6.80
C VAL A 13 22.23 -0.75 -6.22
N PHE A 14 22.04 -2.05 -6.04
CA PHE A 14 20.81 -2.59 -5.45
C PHE A 14 20.64 -2.16 -3.98
N THR A 15 21.72 -2.22 -3.20
CA THR A 15 21.73 -1.79 -1.79
C THR A 15 21.40 -0.31 -1.65
N GLU A 16 22.02 0.55 -2.46
CA GLU A 16 21.75 1.99 -2.48
C GLU A 16 20.29 2.28 -2.84
N ALA A 17 19.71 1.54 -3.79
CA ALA A 17 18.30 1.68 -4.14
C ALA A 17 17.36 1.31 -2.98
N VAL A 18 17.64 0.21 -2.28
CA VAL A 18 16.90 -0.21 -1.09
C VAL A 18 17.01 0.86 0.01
N MET A 19 18.19 1.42 0.24
CA MET A 19 18.39 2.48 1.23
C MET A 19 17.64 3.78 0.85
N ASP A 20 17.74 4.23 -0.40
CA ASP A 20 17.00 5.40 -0.90
C ASP A 20 15.47 5.19 -0.72
N ALA A 21 14.97 3.97 -0.97
CA ALA A 21 13.56 3.63 -0.74
C ALA A 21 13.17 3.63 0.74
N CYS A 22 14.04 3.10 1.61
CA CYS A 22 13.83 3.13 3.07
C CYS A 22 13.76 4.57 3.59
N ASP A 23 14.69 5.42 3.15
CA ASP A 23 14.70 6.85 3.51
C ASP A 23 13.42 7.55 3.02
N ALA A 24 12.99 7.25 1.78
CA ALA A 24 11.79 7.82 1.16
C ALA A 24 10.48 7.44 1.88
N LEU A 25 10.45 6.27 2.52
CA LEU A 25 9.31 5.70 3.24
C LEU A 25 9.44 5.81 4.77
N HIS A 26 10.55 6.34 5.28
CA HIS A 26 10.90 6.38 6.70
C HIS A 26 10.91 5.00 7.37
N LEU A 27 11.49 4.02 6.69
CA LEU A 27 11.57 2.64 7.14
C LEU A 27 13.00 2.26 7.55
N PRO A 28 13.19 1.26 8.43
CA PRO A 28 14.50 0.67 8.66
C PRO A 28 14.99 -0.05 7.40
N VAL A 29 16.31 -0.17 7.23
CA VAL A 29 16.89 -0.90 6.10
C VAL A 29 16.72 -2.41 6.31
N PRO A 30 16.09 -3.16 5.38
CA PRO A 30 15.94 -4.60 5.49
C PRO A 30 17.25 -5.35 5.31
N GLU A 31 17.29 -6.61 5.74
CA GLU A 31 18.38 -7.51 5.37
C GLU A 31 18.33 -7.76 3.85
N ILE A 32 19.47 -7.64 3.16
CA ILE A 32 19.56 -7.93 1.73
C ILE A 32 20.39 -9.20 1.55
N ASN A 33 19.77 -10.24 1.01
CA ASN A 33 20.38 -11.51 0.74
C ASN A 33 20.71 -11.66 -0.76
N PHE A 34 22.01 -11.65 -1.08
CA PHE A 34 22.51 -11.78 -2.46
C PHE A 34 22.79 -13.23 -2.89
N SER A 35 22.72 -14.20 -1.98
CA SER A 35 22.88 -15.62 -2.35
C SER A 35 21.59 -16.22 -2.91
N GLY A 36 20.47 -15.49 -2.80
CA GLY A 36 19.14 -16.06 -2.95
C GLY A 36 18.78 -16.96 -1.76
N ASP A 37 17.57 -17.51 -1.78
CA ASP A 37 17.09 -18.56 -0.89
C ASP A 37 16.71 -19.83 -1.67
N ASP A 38 16.33 -20.88 -0.95
CA ASP A 38 15.91 -22.17 -1.50
C ASP A 38 14.51 -22.10 -2.15
N ASP A 39 13.71 -21.10 -1.79
CA ASP A 39 12.37 -20.87 -2.33
C ASP A 39 12.38 -20.11 -3.67
N ASN A 40 13.56 -19.72 -4.16
CA ASN A 40 13.71 -19.06 -5.45
C ASN A 40 13.08 -19.87 -6.58
N ASN A 41 11.95 -19.37 -7.07
CA ASN A 41 11.46 -19.74 -8.37
C ASN A 41 12.50 -19.30 -9.42
N PRO A 42 12.99 -20.17 -10.31
CA PRO A 42 14.00 -19.80 -11.31
C PRO A 42 13.55 -18.69 -12.28
N ASN A 43 12.27 -18.32 -12.24
CA ASN A 43 11.68 -17.23 -13.02
C ASN A 43 11.48 -15.93 -12.23
N GLU A 44 11.66 -15.92 -10.91
CA GLU A 44 11.58 -14.71 -10.09
C GLU A 44 12.92 -13.95 -10.11
N LEU A 45 12.83 -12.63 -10.25
CA LEU A 45 14.02 -11.75 -10.35
C LEU A 45 14.59 -11.44 -8.96
N ALA A 46 13.67 -11.19 -8.03
CA ALA A 46 13.89 -11.03 -6.62
C ALA A 46 12.55 -11.32 -5.95
N HIS A 47 12.57 -11.43 -4.63
CA HIS A 47 11.37 -11.50 -3.82
C HIS A 47 11.66 -10.94 -2.43
N SER A 48 10.61 -10.63 -1.70
CA SER A 48 10.68 -10.17 -0.32
C SER A 48 10.07 -11.18 0.63
N HIS A 49 10.60 -11.20 1.86
CA HIS A 49 10.04 -11.91 3.00
C HIS A 49 9.61 -10.84 4.03
N PRO A 50 8.36 -10.33 3.95
CA PRO A 50 7.89 -9.28 4.85
C PRO A 50 7.95 -9.67 6.33
N ASP A 51 7.76 -10.95 6.63
CA ASP A 51 7.85 -11.56 7.96
C ASP A 51 9.27 -11.58 8.53
N LEU A 52 10.29 -11.69 7.68
CA LEU A 52 11.71 -11.63 8.06
C LEU A 52 12.33 -10.25 7.88
N TYR A 53 11.57 -9.30 7.33
CA TYR A 53 12.04 -7.99 6.93
C TYR A 53 13.31 -8.08 6.05
N LYS A 54 13.23 -8.93 5.01
CA LYS A 54 14.35 -9.33 4.16
C LYS A 54 13.99 -9.24 2.67
N ILE A 55 14.95 -8.87 1.83
CA ILE A 55 14.86 -8.93 0.37
C ILE A 55 15.92 -9.89 -0.16
N CYS A 56 15.50 -10.81 -1.01
CA CYS A 56 16.37 -11.79 -1.67
C CYS A 56 16.51 -11.44 -3.14
N ILE A 57 17.74 -11.34 -3.65
CA ILE A 57 18.03 -11.22 -5.08
C ILE A 57 19.12 -12.21 -5.45
N SER A 58 18.87 -13.03 -6.47
CA SER A 58 19.84 -14.05 -6.86
C SER A 58 21.01 -13.45 -7.65
N GLU A 59 22.19 -14.06 -7.53
CA GLU A 59 23.38 -13.64 -8.28
C GLU A 59 23.16 -13.69 -9.80
N ARG A 60 22.31 -14.62 -10.28
CA ARG A 60 21.89 -14.69 -11.69
C ARG A 60 21.25 -13.38 -12.14
N GLN A 61 20.46 -12.75 -11.29
CA GLN A 61 19.71 -11.55 -11.63
C GLN A 61 20.58 -10.31 -11.59
N LEU A 62 21.54 -10.27 -10.64
CA LEU A 62 22.64 -9.31 -10.70
C LEU A 62 23.40 -9.42 -12.03
N LYS A 63 23.59 -10.60 -12.60
CA LYS A 63 24.28 -10.74 -13.90
C LYS A 63 23.46 -10.18 -15.06
N LEU A 64 22.17 -10.49 -15.09
CA LEU A 64 21.27 -10.16 -16.19
C LEU A 64 20.84 -8.69 -16.23
N GLN A 65 20.54 -8.09 -15.08
CA GLN A 65 19.96 -6.74 -15.03
C GLN A 65 21.04 -5.65 -15.10
N ASP A 66 20.73 -4.53 -15.76
CA ASP A 66 21.54 -3.32 -15.71
C ASP A 66 21.26 -2.53 -14.42
N SER A 67 21.92 -1.37 -14.26
CA SER A 67 21.74 -0.55 -13.06
C SER A 67 20.33 0.02 -12.91
N ALA A 68 19.60 0.24 -14.01
CA ALA A 68 18.23 0.77 -13.96
C ALA A 68 17.25 -0.34 -13.55
N GLY A 69 17.36 -1.51 -14.17
CA GLY A 69 16.57 -2.69 -13.82
C GLY A 69 16.77 -3.12 -12.37
N LEU A 70 18.00 -3.06 -11.84
CA LEU A 70 18.25 -3.37 -10.43
C LEU A 70 17.54 -2.40 -9.47
N LYS A 71 17.49 -1.11 -9.80
CA LYS A 71 16.77 -0.11 -9.00
C LYS A 71 15.26 -0.33 -9.05
N GLU A 72 14.74 -0.66 -10.23
CA GLU A 72 13.33 -1.01 -10.41
C GLU A 72 12.95 -2.26 -9.60
N THR A 73 13.74 -3.33 -9.69
CA THR A 73 13.58 -4.54 -8.88
C THR A 73 13.61 -4.22 -7.38
N ALA A 74 14.59 -3.45 -6.91
CA ALA A 74 14.69 -3.07 -5.49
C ALA A 74 13.44 -2.32 -5.02
N ASN A 75 12.94 -1.36 -5.80
CA ASN A 75 11.74 -0.60 -5.46
C ASN A 75 10.46 -1.46 -5.49
N HIS A 76 10.39 -2.42 -6.43
CA HIS A 76 9.31 -3.40 -6.50
C HIS A 76 9.25 -4.23 -5.21
N GLU A 77 10.38 -4.82 -4.80
CA GLU A 77 10.45 -5.64 -3.59
C GLU A 77 10.23 -4.82 -2.31
N MET A 78 10.72 -3.59 -2.25
CA MET A 78 10.42 -2.68 -1.14
C MET A 78 8.93 -2.36 -1.02
N THR A 79 8.20 -2.32 -2.13
CA THR A 79 6.75 -2.11 -2.11
C THR A 79 6.03 -3.34 -1.54
N HIS A 80 6.49 -4.54 -1.86
CA HIS A 80 5.99 -5.76 -1.21
C HIS A 80 6.31 -5.80 0.29
N LEU A 81 7.50 -5.35 0.69
CA LEU A 81 7.95 -5.36 2.09
C LEU A 81 7.05 -4.55 3.04
N ILE A 82 6.41 -3.48 2.55
CA ILE A 82 5.45 -2.68 3.32
C ILE A 82 4.03 -3.27 3.36
N GLY A 83 3.87 -4.54 2.98
CA GLY A 83 2.62 -5.29 3.07
C GLY A 83 1.73 -5.21 1.84
N MET A 84 2.19 -4.64 0.72
CA MET A 84 1.43 -4.64 -0.54
C MET A 84 1.73 -5.91 -1.33
N ILE A 85 1.09 -7.03 -0.96
CA ILE A 85 1.32 -8.33 -1.62
C ILE A 85 0.80 -8.33 -3.07
N GLU A 86 -0.30 -7.61 -3.35
CA GLU A 86 -0.93 -7.60 -4.67
C GLU A 86 -0.49 -6.39 -5.52
N HIS A 87 -0.27 -6.61 -6.82
CA HIS A 87 0.06 -5.57 -7.81
C HIS A 87 -1.17 -4.72 -8.22
N GLY A 88 -1.81 -4.08 -7.23
CA GLY A 88 -2.95 -3.18 -7.44
C GLY A 88 -2.56 -1.73 -7.75
N LYS A 89 -3.56 -0.85 -7.81
CA LYS A 89 -3.34 0.59 -8.05
C LYS A 89 -2.46 1.26 -6.98
N GLU A 90 -2.64 0.89 -5.71
CA GLU A 90 -1.82 1.43 -4.61
C GLU A 90 -0.37 0.93 -4.68
N PHE A 91 -0.15 -0.31 -5.11
CA PHE A 91 1.18 -0.84 -5.37
C PHE A 91 1.92 -0.02 -6.42
N GLU A 92 1.28 0.20 -7.58
CA GLU A 92 1.86 0.99 -8.66
C GLU A 92 2.13 2.44 -8.24
N LYS A 93 1.24 3.02 -7.43
CA LYS A 93 1.42 4.37 -6.88
C LYS A 93 2.65 4.47 -5.99
N VAL A 94 2.84 3.55 -5.06
CA VAL A 94 4.03 3.54 -4.17
C VAL A 94 5.30 3.26 -4.96
N LYS A 95 5.28 2.25 -5.84
CA LYS A 95 6.42 1.92 -6.71
C LYS A 95 6.85 3.14 -7.54
N ASN A 96 5.91 3.82 -8.17
CA ASN A 96 6.18 5.03 -8.95
C ASN A 96 6.69 6.18 -8.08
N GLN A 97 6.17 6.34 -6.86
CA GLN A 97 6.68 7.33 -5.91
C GLN A 97 8.15 7.06 -5.54
N LEU A 98 8.53 5.80 -5.33
CA LEU A 98 9.92 5.39 -5.05
C LEU A 98 10.84 5.69 -6.23
N ILE A 99 10.40 5.38 -7.46
CA ILE A 99 11.15 5.68 -8.69
C ILE A 99 11.38 7.18 -8.84
N LEU A 100 10.34 8.01 -8.61
CA LEU A 100 10.44 9.46 -8.74
C LEU A 100 11.31 10.10 -7.67
N LYS A 101 11.22 9.65 -6.41
CA LYS A 101 12.05 10.18 -5.30
C LYS A 101 13.52 9.77 -5.42
N GLY A 102 13.81 8.59 -5.94
CA GLY A 102 15.18 8.11 -6.19
C GLY A 102 15.86 8.77 -7.39
N TRP A 103 15.12 9.49 -8.23
CA TRP A 103 15.67 10.19 -9.39
C TRP A 103 16.39 11.46 -8.94
N LYS A 104 17.73 11.43 -9.04
CA LYS A 104 18.59 12.62 -8.90
C LYS A 104 18.98 13.07 -10.31
N PRO A 105 18.69 14.31 -10.73
CA PRO A 105 19.12 14.79 -12.04
C PRO A 105 20.66 14.69 -12.16
N PRO A 106 21.20 14.43 -13.37
CA PRO A 106 22.64 14.47 -13.60
C PRO A 106 23.23 15.79 -13.10
N LYS A 107 24.33 15.74 -12.34
CA LYS A 107 24.97 16.93 -11.76
C LYS A 107 25.43 17.97 -12.81
N SER A 108 25.46 17.61 -14.09
CA SER A 108 25.90 18.44 -15.22
C SER A 108 24.76 18.98 -16.09
N SER A 109 23.51 18.54 -15.90
CA SER A 109 22.37 19.07 -16.65
C SER A 109 21.82 20.26 -15.89
N GLY A 110 22.09 21.48 -16.37
CA GLY A 110 21.54 22.74 -15.88
C GLY A 110 20.04 22.89 -16.11
N ILE A 111 19.26 21.85 -15.81
CA ILE A 111 17.80 21.83 -15.90
C ILE A 111 17.29 22.40 -14.57
N GLN A 112 16.93 23.68 -14.59
CA GLN A 112 16.06 24.26 -13.57
C GLN A 112 14.64 23.77 -13.83
N PHE A 113 14.04 23.12 -12.84
CA PHE A 113 12.61 22.80 -12.89
C PHE A 113 11.82 24.10 -12.71
N ILE A 114 11.00 24.43 -13.70
CA ILE A 114 9.99 25.48 -13.60
C ILE A 114 8.79 24.84 -12.90
N ASP A 115 8.45 25.31 -11.70
CA ASP A 115 7.27 24.88 -10.95
C ASP A 115 6.00 24.97 -11.82
N GLY A 116 5.23 23.87 -11.86
CA GLY A 116 3.80 23.96 -12.17
C GLY A 116 3.23 23.28 -13.42
N TYR A 117 3.82 22.20 -13.95
CA TYR A 117 3.13 21.39 -14.97
C TYR A 117 2.70 20.01 -14.47
N THR A 118 1.38 19.83 -14.34
CA THR A 118 0.72 18.53 -14.22
C THR A 118 0.79 17.83 -15.59
N ILE A 119 1.37 16.64 -15.66
CA ILE A 119 1.44 15.85 -16.89
C ILE A 119 0.10 15.13 -17.05
N ASN A 120 -0.71 15.56 -18.02
CA ASN A 120 -1.89 14.82 -18.47
C ASN A 120 -1.49 13.66 -19.41
N GLU A 121 -2.12 12.51 -19.18
CA GLU A 121 -2.44 11.29 -19.97
C GLU A 121 -1.93 11.00 -21.41
N GLN A 122 -1.09 11.81 -22.07
CA GLN A 122 -0.69 11.56 -23.47
C GLN A 122 0.55 10.67 -23.67
N SER A 123 1.24 10.22 -22.62
CA SER A 123 2.45 9.39 -22.78
C SER A 123 2.19 7.90 -23.05
N ASN A 124 0.94 7.43 -23.02
CA ASN A 124 0.61 6.01 -23.18
C ASN A 124 0.36 5.54 -24.62
N GLN A 125 0.57 6.36 -25.65
CA GLN A 125 0.35 5.96 -27.05
C GLN A 125 1.61 5.71 -27.90
N ILE A 126 2.84 5.84 -27.37
CA ILE A 126 4.07 5.72 -28.19
C ILE A 126 4.82 4.38 -28.01
N ARG A 127 4.35 3.47 -27.15
CA ARG A 127 5.02 2.17 -26.96
C ARG A 127 4.18 1.02 -27.51
N ASN A 128 4.24 0.77 -28.83
CA ASN A 128 3.84 -0.50 -29.45
C ASN A 128 4.45 -0.66 -30.88
N ASP A 129 5.74 -0.35 -31.07
CA ASP A 129 6.47 -0.81 -32.27
C ASP A 129 7.77 -1.54 -31.86
N PRO A 130 7.82 -2.88 -31.98
CA PRO A 130 9.01 -3.68 -31.66
C PRO A 130 10.19 -3.52 -32.65
N GLU A 131 10.00 -2.95 -33.84
CA GLU A 131 11.06 -2.91 -34.87
C GLU A 131 12.03 -1.73 -34.72
N GLU A 132 11.68 -0.68 -33.97
CA GLU A 132 12.54 0.50 -33.81
C GLU A 132 13.65 0.29 -32.75
N TYR A 133 13.48 -0.66 -31.83
CA TYR A 133 14.43 -0.91 -30.73
C TYR A 133 15.72 -1.61 -31.18
N ALA A 134 15.74 -2.23 -32.36
CA ALA A 134 16.91 -2.95 -32.88
C ALA A 134 17.93 -2.06 -33.60
N LYS A 135 17.62 -0.78 -33.88
CA LYS A 135 18.51 0.12 -34.64
C LYS A 135 19.26 1.16 -33.81
N VAL A 136 19.00 1.25 -32.50
CA VAL A 136 19.58 2.31 -31.64
C VAL A 136 20.84 1.86 -30.88
N ASN A 137 21.25 0.60 -30.99
CA ASN A 137 22.37 0.04 -30.22
C ASN A 137 23.70 -0.14 -30.98
N GLU A 138 23.86 0.40 -32.19
CA GLU A 138 25.15 0.33 -32.92
C GLU A 138 25.96 1.63 -32.96
N ASP A 139 25.39 2.81 -32.63
CA ASP A 139 26.09 4.11 -32.77
C ASP A 139 26.12 4.92 -31.46
N SER A 140 26.83 4.43 -30.43
CA SER A 140 27.15 5.25 -29.25
C SER A 140 28.66 5.55 -29.19
N ASP A 141 29.01 6.66 -29.84
CA ASP A 141 30.28 7.39 -29.94
C ASP A 141 30.87 7.88 -28.58
N LEU A 142 30.87 7.04 -27.55
CA LEU A 142 31.24 7.41 -26.18
C LEU A 142 32.74 7.33 -25.86
N VAL A 143 33.60 7.69 -26.83
CA VAL A 143 35.07 7.75 -26.62
C VAL A 143 35.70 9.09 -27.03
N LYS A 144 34.94 10.07 -27.56
CA LYS A 144 35.52 11.36 -28.02
C LYS A 144 35.31 12.58 -27.12
N PHE A 145 34.88 12.42 -25.86
CA PHE A 145 34.55 13.56 -24.99
C PHE A 145 35.62 13.95 -23.95
N LEU A 146 36.88 13.57 -24.15
CA LEU A 146 37.98 14.06 -23.32
C LEU A 146 38.96 14.89 -24.16
N GLU A 147 38.53 16.07 -24.60
CA GLU A 147 39.40 17.20 -24.97
C GLU A 147 38.56 18.44 -25.34
N GLY A 148 38.74 19.57 -24.64
CA GLY A 148 38.42 20.90 -25.22
C GLY A 148 37.55 21.91 -24.42
N LYS A 149 38.23 22.71 -23.59
CA LYS A 149 38.13 24.18 -23.36
C LYS A 149 36.78 24.95 -23.41
N ALA A 150 36.47 25.58 -22.26
CA ALA A 150 36.34 27.02 -21.94
C ALA A 150 35.57 28.05 -22.83
N SER A 151 34.87 28.94 -22.10
CA SER A 151 34.13 30.20 -22.41
C SER A 151 32.70 30.02 -22.96
N ASP A 152 31.65 30.74 -22.55
CA ASP A 152 31.56 32.15 -22.14
C ASP A 152 30.34 32.47 -21.22
N LYS A 153 30.40 33.69 -20.67
CA LYS A 153 29.40 34.42 -19.87
C LYS A 153 28.04 34.58 -20.57
N GLN A 154 26.94 34.61 -19.80
CA GLN A 154 26.08 35.82 -19.69
C GLN A 154 24.89 35.73 -18.69
N THR A 155 24.82 36.79 -17.87
CA THR A 155 23.65 37.55 -17.34
C THR A 155 22.48 36.88 -16.61
N THR A 156 22.37 37.22 -15.33
CA THR A 156 21.19 37.10 -14.46
C THR A 156 20.22 38.28 -14.62
N LYS A 157 18.91 38.03 -14.53
CA LYS A 157 17.88 39.03 -14.27
C LYS A 157 17.01 38.58 -13.10
N GLU A 158 16.89 39.44 -12.10
CA GLU A 158 16.06 39.28 -10.90
C GLU A 158 14.55 39.33 -11.21
N ARG A 159 13.76 38.57 -10.44
CA ARG A 159 12.38 38.94 -10.11
C ARG A 159 11.91 38.37 -8.77
N THR A 160 11.06 39.16 -8.14
CA THR A 160 10.50 39.17 -6.78
C THR A 160 9.45 38.08 -6.50
N PRO A 161 9.12 37.80 -5.21
CA PRO A 161 8.38 36.63 -4.77
C PRO A 161 6.85 36.83 -4.73
N THR A 162 6.09 35.75 -4.93
CA THR A 162 4.63 35.69 -4.69
C THR A 162 4.26 34.63 -3.66
N LYS A 163 3.20 34.96 -2.92
CA LYS A 163 2.73 34.43 -1.63
C LYS A 163 2.28 32.97 -1.62
N GLU A 164 2.52 32.36 -0.47
CA GLU A 164 1.93 31.11 0.02
C GLU A 164 0.40 31.21 0.16
N LEU A 165 -0.29 30.11 -0.16
CA LEU A 165 -1.69 29.89 0.20
C LEU A 165 -1.75 28.57 0.98
N GLU A 166 -1.98 28.69 2.29
CA GLU A 166 -2.31 27.58 3.17
C GLU A 166 -3.76 27.13 2.89
N THR A 167 -4.00 25.82 2.85
CA THR A 167 -5.36 25.28 3.07
C THR A 167 -5.35 24.19 4.12
N ASP A 168 -6.32 24.40 5.00
CA ASP A 168 -6.62 23.83 6.30
C ASP A 168 -7.11 22.39 6.20
N ASP A 169 -6.61 21.57 7.12
CA ASP A 169 -6.81 20.13 7.20
C ASP A 169 -7.72 19.86 8.40
N SER A 170 -9.03 19.72 8.17
CA SER A 170 -9.89 19.10 9.17
C SER A 170 -11.17 18.46 8.62
N ARG A 171 -11.36 17.21 9.06
CA ARG A 171 -12.63 16.57 9.43
C ARG A 171 -13.39 15.81 8.34
N ILE A 172 -13.14 14.50 8.28
CA ILE A 172 -14.02 13.50 7.66
C ILE A 172 -14.51 12.54 8.76
N GLU A 173 -15.79 12.66 9.15
CA GLU A 173 -16.51 11.70 10.00
C GLU A 173 -17.61 10.99 9.18
N ASP A 174 -17.54 9.65 9.12
CA ASP A 174 -18.61 8.63 9.06
C ASP A 174 -19.93 8.87 8.28
N THR A 175 -19.87 9.21 6.99
CA THR A 175 -21.05 9.21 6.09
C THR A 175 -21.29 7.89 5.36
N ASP A 176 -20.26 7.06 5.15
CA ASP A 176 -20.28 5.92 4.23
C ASP A 176 -21.10 4.70 4.75
N TYR A 177 -21.23 4.56 6.07
CA TYR A 177 -21.96 3.43 6.68
C TYR A 177 -23.49 3.53 6.55
N GLN A 178 -24.05 4.74 6.55
CA GLN A 178 -25.51 4.92 6.43
C GLN A 178 -25.98 4.81 4.98
N GLU A 179 -25.14 5.14 4.01
CA GLU A 179 -25.47 5.04 2.58
C GLU A 179 -25.47 3.58 2.09
N THR A 180 -24.49 2.79 2.52
CA THR A 180 -24.43 1.34 2.21
C THR A 180 -25.62 0.55 2.78
N LYS A 181 -26.08 0.88 4.00
CA LYS A 181 -27.28 0.27 4.62
C LYS A 181 -28.57 0.59 3.85
N LYS A 182 -28.71 1.80 3.30
CA LYS A 182 -29.87 2.20 2.49
C LYS A 182 -29.87 1.56 1.11
N ALA A 183 -28.70 1.46 0.47
CA ALA A 183 -28.56 0.84 -0.84
C ALA A 183 -28.90 -0.67 -0.82
N TYR A 184 -28.46 -1.39 0.20
CA TYR A 184 -28.75 -2.83 0.34
C TYR A 184 -30.26 -3.12 0.51
N ASN A 185 -30.94 -2.39 1.39
CA ASN A 185 -32.38 -2.57 1.63
C ASN A 185 -33.24 -2.20 0.40
N LYS A 186 -32.82 -1.20 -0.39
CA LYS A 186 -33.56 -0.78 -1.60
C LYS A 186 -33.48 -1.82 -2.73
N THR A 187 -32.36 -2.53 -2.84
CA THR A 187 -32.12 -3.46 -3.95
C THR A 187 -32.79 -4.83 -3.74
N ASN A 188 -32.98 -5.26 -2.48
CA ASN A 188 -33.62 -6.54 -2.17
C ASN A 188 -35.16 -6.47 -2.13
N HIS A 189 -35.76 -5.31 -1.82
CA HIS A 189 -37.21 -5.17 -1.94
C HIS A 189 -37.70 -5.03 -3.38
N SER A 190 -36.87 -4.48 -4.28
CA SER A 190 -37.24 -4.28 -5.69
C SER A 190 -37.16 -5.54 -6.57
N LYS A 191 -36.49 -6.62 -6.12
CA LYS A 191 -36.28 -7.83 -6.94
C LYS A 191 -37.23 -8.99 -6.62
N ILE A 192 -38.17 -8.80 -5.69
CA ILE A 192 -39.18 -9.82 -5.36
C ILE A 192 -40.43 -9.68 -6.25
N ASP A 193 -40.59 -8.55 -6.95
CA ASP A 193 -41.78 -8.27 -7.76
C ASP A 193 -41.69 -8.76 -9.23
N GLU A 194 -40.53 -9.24 -9.70
CA GLU A 194 -40.32 -9.60 -11.13
C GLU A 194 -39.95 -11.08 -11.40
N ALA A 195 -39.74 -11.89 -10.36
CA ALA A 195 -39.52 -13.33 -10.54
C ALA A 195 -40.86 -14.07 -10.41
N GLY A 196 -41.52 -14.33 -11.55
CA GLY A 196 -42.75 -15.12 -11.65
C GLY A 196 -42.57 -16.56 -11.16
N ILE A 197 -42.58 -16.74 -9.84
CA ILE A 197 -42.74 -18.02 -9.17
C ILE A 197 -44.23 -18.20 -8.91
N GLY A 198 -44.80 -19.25 -9.50
CA GLY A 198 -46.22 -19.54 -9.46
C GLY A 198 -46.80 -19.45 -8.05
N GLU A 199 -47.93 -18.73 -7.95
CA GLU A 199 -48.77 -18.65 -6.76
C GLU A 199 -49.20 -20.05 -6.31
N SER A 200 -48.41 -20.68 -5.43
CA SER A 200 -48.92 -21.68 -4.50
C SER A 200 -49.80 -20.96 -3.48
N ARG A 201 -51.03 -20.64 -3.90
CA ARG A 201 -52.13 -20.27 -3.00
C ARG A 201 -52.38 -21.43 -2.05
N ILE A 202 -51.75 -21.39 -0.88
CA ILE A 202 -52.32 -22.03 0.30
C ILE A 202 -53.58 -21.22 0.63
N LYS A 203 -54.72 -21.62 0.07
CA LYS A 203 -56.04 -21.14 0.47
C LYS A 203 -56.31 -21.65 1.89
N THR A 204 -55.89 -20.92 2.90
CA THR A 204 -56.54 -20.99 4.22
C THR A 204 -57.85 -20.22 4.13
N GLY A 205 -58.92 -20.92 3.76
CA GLY A 205 -60.28 -20.41 3.91
C GLY A 205 -60.60 -20.32 5.41
N LEU A 206 -60.66 -19.10 5.94
CA LEU A 206 -61.24 -18.81 7.24
C LEU A 206 -62.33 -17.76 7.07
N ASN A 207 -63.57 -18.23 7.19
CA ASN A 207 -64.75 -17.41 7.38
C ASN A 207 -64.60 -16.65 8.70
N MET A 208 -64.57 -15.32 8.62
CA MET A 208 -64.63 -14.43 9.78
C MET A 208 -66.07 -13.97 10.01
N GLU A 209 -66.80 -14.71 10.82
CA GLU A 209 -67.91 -14.12 11.58
C GLU A 209 -67.85 -14.65 13.03
N ASN A 210 -67.68 -13.72 13.97
CA ASN A 210 -67.83 -13.83 15.42
C ASN A 210 -66.63 -14.34 16.25
N GLY A 211 -65.78 -13.37 16.63
CA GLY A 211 -65.53 -13.08 18.05
C GLY A 211 -64.85 -14.14 18.92
N THR A 212 -63.52 -14.20 18.87
CA THR A 212 -62.63 -14.25 20.05
C THR A 212 -61.25 -13.83 19.57
N ALA A 213 -60.66 -12.82 20.22
CA ALA A 213 -59.28 -12.41 19.97
C ALA A 213 -58.32 -13.47 20.53
N ASN A 214 -58.28 -14.64 19.88
CA ASN A 214 -57.14 -15.52 19.98
C ASN A 214 -56.03 -14.79 19.23
N SER A 215 -55.04 -14.26 19.95
CA SER A 215 -53.79 -13.82 19.35
C SER A 215 -53.21 -15.04 18.62
N PHE A 216 -53.49 -15.14 17.32
CA PHE A 216 -52.74 -16.00 16.44
C PHE A 216 -51.33 -15.45 16.51
N ASP A 217 -50.54 -16.01 17.42
CA ASP A 217 -49.09 -15.85 17.40
C ASP A 217 -48.67 -16.33 16.01
N ASP A 218 -48.50 -15.38 15.09
CA ASP A 218 -48.09 -15.65 13.73
C ASP A 218 -46.88 -16.56 13.82
N ILE A 219 -47.05 -17.81 13.40
CA ILE A 219 -45.99 -18.81 13.49
C ILE A 219 -44.93 -18.38 12.48
N ILE A 220 -43.92 -17.67 12.97
CA ILE A 220 -42.78 -17.27 12.15
C ILE A 220 -42.03 -18.55 11.77
N ILE A 221 -41.93 -18.82 10.47
CA ILE A 221 -41.20 -19.97 9.92
C ILE A 221 -39.74 -19.57 9.71
N CYS A 222 -38.84 -20.53 9.88
CA CYS A 222 -37.41 -20.37 9.58
C CYS A 222 -37.19 -19.93 8.12
N GLN A 223 -36.41 -18.87 7.92
CA GLN A 223 -36.15 -18.28 6.60
C GLN A 223 -35.03 -18.96 5.81
N ARG A 224 -34.34 -19.97 6.37
CA ARG A 224 -33.38 -20.77 5.60
C ARG A 224 -34.09 -21.59 4.52
N ASN A 225 -33.61 -21.49 3.29
CA ASN A 225 -34.14 -22.22 2.13
C ASN A 225 -34.32 -23.72 2.43
N GLY A 226 -35.54 -24.22 2.22
CA GLY A 226 -35.90 -25.63 2.43
C GLY A 226 -36.21 -26.02 3.89
N CYS A 227 -36.26 -25.07 4.83
CA CYS A 227 -36.60 -25.35 6.22
C CYS A 227 -38.03 -24.92 6.55
N ASN A 228 -38.85 -25.84 7.05
CA ASN A 228 -40.24 -25.57 7.49
C ASN A 228 -40.39 -25.56 9.02
N LYS A 229 -39.29 -25.49 9.77
CA LYS A 229 -39.31 -25.48 11.24
C LYS A 229 -39.75 -24.10 11.76
N LYS A 230 -40.42 -24.07 12.92
CA LYS A 230 -40.75 -22.83 13.63
C LYS A 230 -39.47 -22.07 14.00
N ALA A 231 -39.43 -20.77 13.73
CA ALA A 231 -38.33 -19.91 14.11
C ALA A 231 -38.33 -19.66 15.63
N VAL A 232 -37.14 -19.61 16.22
CA VAL A 232 -36.93 -19.41 17.66
C VAL A 232 -36.12 -18.15 17.96
N ALA A 233 -35.37 -17.63 16.99
CA ALA A 233 -34.53 -16.44 17.16
C ALA A 233 -34.46 -15.61 15.89
N LYS A 234 -34.22 -14.30 16.04
CA LYS A 234 -33.84 -13.41 14.93
C LYS A 234 -32.33 -13.24 14.91
N CYS A 235 -31.73 -13.32 13.72
CA CYS A 235 -30.31 -13.07 13.54
C CYS A 235 -30.00 -11.60 13.79
N LYS A 236 -29.02 -11.30 14.65
CA LYS A 236 -28.61 -9.93 14.99
C LYS A 236 -27.98 -9.14 13.83
N TYR A 237 -27.63 -9.82 12.73
CA TYR A 237 -26.94 -9.22 11.59
C TYR A 237 -27.88 -8.95 10.41
N CYS A 238 -28.67 -9.95 9.96
CA CYS A 238 -29.63 -9.80 8.86
C CYS A 238 -31.08 -9.56 9.30
N ASN A 239 -31.41 -9.66 10.60
CA ASN A 239 -32.76 -9.53 11.18
C ASN A 239 -33.78 -10.59 10.72
N GLU A 240 -33.34 -11.59 9.98
CA GLU A 240 -34.16 -12.74 9.57
C GLU A 240 -34.39 -13.72 10.73
N ALA A 241 -35.49 -14.47 10.68
CA ALA A 241 -35.91 -15.39 11.72
C ALA A 241 -35.54 -16.86 11.38
N PHE A 242 -34.96 -17.57 12.34
CA PHE A 242 -34.41 -18.91 12.13
C PHE A 242 -34.78 -19.87 13.25
N CYS A 243 -34.88 -21.17 12.93
CA CYS A 243 -35.05 -22.22 13.93
C CYS A 243 -33.74 -22.50 14.68
N GLU A 244 -33.79 -23.35 15.70
CA GLU A 244 -32.64 -23.63 16.58
C GLU A 244 -31.41 -24.13 15.84
N GLU A 245 -31.58 -24.91 14.77
CA GLU A 245 -30.49 -25.43 13.94
C GLU A 245 -29.89 -24.37 13.00
N HIS A 246 -30.63 -23.31 12.68
CA HIS A 246 -30.24 -22.32 11.66
C HIS A 246 -29.99 -20.93 12.23
N LYS A 247 -30.09 -20.74 13.55
CA LYS A 247 -29.98 -19.42 14.20
C LYS A 247 -28.59 -18.78 14.09
N ASP A 248 -27.55 -19.58 13.96
CA ASP A 248 -26.18 -19.07 13.89
C ASP A 248 -25.81 -18.64 12.47
N PRO A 249 -25.24 -17.46 12.26
CA PRO A 249 -24.80 -17.04 10.94
C PRO A 249 -23.53 -17.77 10.53
N VAL A 250 -23.42 -18.08 9.25
CA VAL A 250 -22.20 -18.59 8.61
C VAL A 250 -21.73 -17.63 7.53
N LEU A 251 -20.41 -17.59 7.32
CA LEU A 251 -19.82 -16.79 6.24
C LEU A 251 -20.34 -17.26 4.88
N VAL A 252 -20.78 -16.28 4.08
CA VAL A 252 -21.11 -16.43 2.67
C VAL A 252 -19.90 -16.01 1.83
N MET A 253 -19.64 -16.77 0.77
CA MET A 253 -18.71 -16.38 -0.29
C MET A 253 -19.47 -16.09 -1.57
N SER A 254 -19.05 -15.03 -2.26
CA SER A 254 -19.39 -14.80 -3.66
C SER A 254 -18.71 -15.82 -4.57
N THR A 255 -19.27 -16.02 -5.77
CA THR A 255 -18.65 -16.87 -6.81
C THR A 255 -17.23 -16.43 -7.17
N GLN A 256 -16.96 -15.12 -7.11
CA GLN A 256 -15.63 -14.56 -7.34
C GLN A 256 -14.65 -14.96 -6.23
N GLU A 257 -15.07 -14.90 -4.96
CA GLU A 257 -14.24 -15.33 -3.82
C GLU A 257 -13.95 -16.84 -3.84
N VAL A 258 -14.85 -17.67 -4.39
CA VAL A 258 -14.59 -19.10 -4.59
C VAL A 258 -13.37 -19.31 -5.49
N TRP A 259 -13.25 -18.54 -6.58
CA TRP A 259 -12.10 -18.63 -7.48
C TRP A 259 -10.82 -18.09 -6.83
N SER A 260 -10.95 -17.12 -5.93
CA SER A 260 -9.83 -16.56 -5.16
C SER A 260 -9.45 -17.37 -3.92
N LEU A 261 -10.12 -18.49 -3.59
CA LEU A 261 -9.80 -19.29 -2.40
C LEU A 261 -8.33 -19.74 -2.36
N ASN A 262 -7.74 -20.07 -3.51
CA ASN A 262 -6.32 -20.44 -3.58
C ASN A 262 -5.39 -19.28 -3.24
N GLN A 263 -5.78 -18.04 -3.58
CA GLN A 263 -5.03 -16.84 -3.25
C GLN A 263 -5.19 -16.51 -1.75
N ILE A 264 -6.41 -16.61 -1.22
CA ILE A 264 -6.68 -16.43 0.23
C ILE A 264 -5.91 -17.49 1.03
N ARG A 265 -5.86 -18.74 0.59
CA ARG A 265 -5.09 -19.81 1.27
C ARG A 265 -3.61 -19.46 1.44
N LYS A 266 -3.02 -18.74 0.48
CA LYS A 266 -1.62 -18.33 0.52
C LYS A 266 -1.41 -17.04 1.33
N SER A 267 -2.26 -16.04 1.12
CA SER A 267 -2.12 -14.71 1.71
C SER A 267 -2.66 -14.61 3.14
N ASP A 268 -3.72 -15.34 3.46
CA ASP A 268 -4.42 -15.28 4.75
C ASP A 268 -4.99 -16.67 5.14
N PRO A 269 -4.13 -17.58 5.65
CA PRO A 269 -4.53 -18.95 6.01
C PRO A 269 -5.64 -19.01 7.06
N GLU A 270 -5.69 -18.04 7.98
CA GLU A 270 -6.70 -17.95 9.05
C GLU A 270 -8.09 -17.65 8.48
N LYS A 271 -8.17 -16.68 7.55
CA LYS A 271 -9.40 -16.40 6.81
C LYS A 271 -9.84 -17.60 5.98
N TYR A 272 -8.91 -18.26 5.28
CA TYR A 272 -9.20 -19.48 4.52
C TYR A 272 -9.77 -20.60 5.39
N GLU A 273 -9.16 -20.86 6.57
CA GLU A 273 -9.64 -21.87 7.50
C GLU A 273 -11.05 -21.55 7.98
N LYS A 274 -11.32 -20.29 8.33
CA LYS A 274 -12.63 -19.84 8.79
C LYS A 274 -13.71 -20.01 7.71
N TYR A 275 -13.45 -19.61 6.47
CA TYR A 275 -14.37 -19.81 5.36
C TYR A 275 -14.63 -21.31 5.09
N THR A 276 -13.57 -22.12 5.09
CA THR A 276 -13.68 -23.57 4.86
C THR A 276 -14.49 -24.25 5.96
N LYS A 277 -14.30 -23.83 7.22
CA LYS A 277 -15.05 -24.34 8.37
C LYS A 277 -16.53 -23.98 8.26
N ASP A 278 -16.85 -22.73 7.98
CA ASP A 278 -18.24 -22.26 7.85
C ASP A 278 -18.94 -22.87 6.63
N TRP A 279 -18.22 -23.09 5.52
CA TRP A 279 -18.76 -23.75 4.32
C TRP A 279 -19.17 -25.21 4.57
N LYS A 280 -18.43 -25.93 5.42
CA LYS A 280 -18.72 -27.34 5.75
C LYS A 280 -19.84 -27.51 6.78
N ARG A 281 -20.32 -26.42 7.40
CA ARG A 281 -21.40 -26.48 8.38
C ARG A 281 -22.72 -26.83 7.70
N THR A 282 -23.42 -27.80 8.26
CA THR A 282 -24.80 -28.13 7.87
C THR A 282 -25.81 -27.31 8.67
N ASP A 283 -25.42 -26.80 9.83
CA ASP A 283 -26.16 -25.89 10.69
C ASP A 283 -25.95 -24.41 10.30
N GLY A 284 -26.71 -23.52 10.91
CA GLY A 284 -26.63 -22.07 10.70
C GLY A 284 -27.35 -21.56 9.44
N HIS A 285 -27.13 -20.30 9.06
CA HIS A 285 -27.67 -19.70 7.85
C HIS A 285 -26.64 -18.81 7.14
N PRO A 286 -26.62 -18.79 5.80
CA PRO A 286 -25.75 -17.88 5.05
C PRO A 286 -26.15 -16.44 5.35
N CYS A 287 -25.23 -15.65 5.93
CA CYS A 287 -25.52 -14.28 6.35
C CYS A 287 -24.51 -13.28 5.75
N PRO A 288 -24.82 -12.61 4.63
CA PRO A 288 -23.91 -11.64 4.00
C PRO A 288 -23.52 -10.48 4.92
N ALA A 289 -24.46 -9.99 5.74
CA ALA A 289 -24.21 -8.92 6.71
C ALA A 289 -23.16 -9.35 7.76
N TYR A 290 -23.22 -10.59 8.23
CA TYR A 290 -22.22 -11.15 9.13
C TYR A 290 -20.85 -11.29 8.44
N THR A 291 -20.80 -11.75 7.19
CA THR A 291 -19.55 -11.83 6.42
C THR A 291 -18.82 -10.50 6.35
N ILE A 292 -19.54 -9.42 6.00
CA ILE A 292 -18.94 -8.08 5.88
C ILE A 292 -18.34 -7.63 7.20
N ILE A 293 -19.09 -7.79 8.31
CA ILE A 293 -18.65 -7.39 9.64
C ILE A 293 -17.44 -8.23 10.08
N TRP A 294 -17.47 -9.54 9.83
CA TRP A 294 -16.38 -10.43 10.18
C TRP A 294 -15.11 -10.11 9.39
N ASN A 295 -15.20 -9.92 8.08
CA ASN A 295 -14.06 -9.55 7.22
C ASN A 295 -13.41 -8.23 7.67
N LYS A 296 -14.23 -7.20 7.92
CA LYS A 296 -13.72 -5.91 8.40
C LYS A 296 -12.99 -6.04 9.74
N LYS A 297 -13.52 -6.87 10.64
CA LYS A 297 -12.88 -7.12 11.95
C LYS A 297 -11.55 -7.86 11.76
N HIS A 298 -11.53 -8.90 10.94
CA HIS A 298 -10.33 -9.70 10.65
C HIS A 298 -9.22 -8.85 10.00
N GLU A 299 -9.57 -8.00 9.03
CA GLU A 299 -8.64 -7.07 8.39
C GLU A 299 -8.06 -6.04 9.38
N ALA A 300 -8.87 -5.54 10.31
CA ALA A 300 -8.40 -4.66 11.37
C ALA A 300 -7.46 -5.40 12.35
N GLU A 301 -7.76 -6.65 12.71
CA GLU A 301 -6.90 -7.48 13.55
C GLU A 301 -5.55 -7.79 12.87
N LEU A 302 -5.55 -8.08 11.57
CA LEU A 302 -4.34 -8.22 10.76
C LEU A 302 -3.50 -6.94 10.74
N LYS A 303 -4.14 -5.79 10.50
CA LYS A 303 -3.45 -4.50 10.50
C LYS A 303 -2.82 -4.20 11.86
N ASN A 304 -3.51 -4.51 12.96
CA ASN A 304 -2.97 -4.34 14.31
C ASN A 304 -1.78 -5.27 14.56
N ARG A 305 -1.88 -6.56 14.20
CA ARG A 305 -0.74 -7.51 14.29
C ARG A 305 0.48 -7.02 13.50
N TYR A 306 0.26 -6.48 12.31
CA TYR A 306 1.31 -5.90 11.49
C TYR A 306 1.95 -4.68 12.16
N ASN A 307 1.15 -3.75 12.65
CA ASN A 307 1.65 -2.57 13.37
C ASN A 307 2.43 -2.97 14.64
N ASP A 308 1.96 -3.95 15.40
CA ASP A 308 2.65 -4.47 16.58
C ASP A 308 3.99 -5.08 16.21
N PHE A 309 4.06 -5.82 15.09
CA PHE A 309 5.31 -6.36 14.57
C PHE A 309 6.29 -5.25 14.15
N ILE A 310 5.81 -4.23 13.43
CA ILE A 310 6.64 -3.08 13.04
C ILE A 310 7.15 -2.34 14.28
N ASN A 311 6.28 -2.06 15.25
CA ASN A 311 6.66 -1.36 16.49
C ASN A 311 7.66 -2.17 17.33
N PHE A 312 7.43 -3.48 17.47
CA PHE A 312 8.34 -4.38 18.20
C PHE A 312 9.74 -4.37 17.58
N ASN A 313 9.82 -4.46 16.24
CA ASN A 313 11.10 -4.40 15.54
C ASN A 313 11.72 -3.01 15.66
N TYR A 314 10.94 -1.94 15.48
CA TYR A 314 11.42 -0.57 15.62
C TYR A 314 12.07 -0.34 16.98
N GLU A 315 11.41 -0.72 18.08
CA GLU A 315 11.97 -0.63 19.42
C GLU A 315 13.23 -1.48 19.58
N LYS A 316 13.25 -2.72 19.08
CA LYS A 316 14.42 -3.61 19.16
C LYS A 316 15.64 -3.05 18.44
N TYR A 317 15.47 -2.42 17.26
CA TYR A 317 16.58 -1.87 16.48
C TYR A 317 17.04 -0.50 17.01
N PHE A 318 16.13 0.35 17.51
CA PHE A 318 16.49 1.66 18.07
C PHE A 318 17.06 1.60 19.50
N THR A 319 16.59 0.69 20.34
CA THR A 319 17.12 0.56 21.72
C THR A 319 18.52 -0.06 21.75
N ASN A 320 18.85 -0.92 20.79
CA ASN A 320 20.16 -1.61 20.75
C ASN A 320 21.28 -0.77 20.10
N THR A 321 20.93 0.27 19.33
CA THR A 321 21.90 1.19 18.72
C THR A 321 22.28 2.37 19.63
N ASN A 322 21.42 2.71 20.60
CA ASN A 322 21.72 3.73 21.62
C ASN A 322 22.80 3.34 22.63
N GLY A 323 23.29 2.09 22.63
CA GLY A 323 24.43 1.67 23.43
C GLY A 323 25.80 1.85 22.76
N LYS A 324 25.87 1.99 21.42
CA LYS A 324 27.18 1.94 20.72
C LYS A 324 27.32 2.79 19.45
N TYR A 325 26.21 3.30 18.91
CA TYR A 325 26.21 4.19 17.75
C TYR A 325 25.46 5.49 18.03
N ILE A 326 25.70 6.12 19.18
CA ILE A 326 25.70 7.58 19.21
C ILE A 326 27.03 8.03 18.57
N ASN A 327 27.13 7.78 17.27
CA ASN A 327 28.04 8.55 16.45
C ASN A 327 27.58 10.00 16.58
N LYS A 328 28.58 10.87 16.71
CA LYS A 328 28.48 12.31 16.55
C LYS A 328 27.72 12.62 15.25
N VAL A 329 26.39 12.65 15.30
CA VAL A 329 25.70 13.74 14.62
C VAL A 329 26.24 14.95 15.36
N SER A 330 27.22 15.62 14.76
CA SER A 330 27.67 16.92 15.22
C SER A 330 26.39 17.69 15.43
N LYS A 331 26.02 17.91 16.71
CA LYS A 331 24.96 18.84 17.07
C LYS A 331 25.16 20.04 16.16
N PRO A 332 24.14 20.51 15.41
CA PRO A 332 24.29 21.69 14.57
C PRO A 332 25.02 22.70 15.42
N LEU A 333 26.22 23.10 14.97
CA LEU A 333 27.24 23.77 15.80
C LEU A 333 26.51 24.90 16.52
N SER A 334 26.08 24.64 17.75
CA SER A 334 25.19 25.56 18.44
C SER A 334 26.13 26.67 18.78
N LEU A 335 26.14 27.71 17.94
CA LEU A 335 27.11 28.79 17.98
C LEU A 335 27.08 29.25 19.42
N SER A 336 28.12 28.88 20.18
CA SER A 336 28.06 29.08 21.63
C SER A 336 27.87 30.57 21.82
N LYS A 337 27.08 30.98 22.82
CA LYS A 337 26.81 32.41 23.07
C LYS A 337 28.10 33.24 23.03
N ASN A 338 29.23 32.64 23.44
CA ASN A 338 30.56 33.21 23.39
C ASN A 338 31.07 33.50 21.96
N ILE A 339 30.87 32.60 20.99
CA ILE A 339 31.24 32.82 19.58
C ILE A 339 30.40 33.95 18.98
N MET A 340 29.10 34.03 19.32
CA MET A 340 28.25 35.12 18.86
C MET A 340 28.72 36.48 19.39
N TRP A 341 29.11 36.56 20.66
CA TRP A 341 29.69 37.78 21.25
C TRP A 341 31.01 38.20 20.61
N VAL A 342 31.89 37.25 20.29
CA VAL A 342 33.17 37.55 19.61
C VAL A 342 32.91 38.14 18.23
N LEU A 343 31.96 37.59 17.46
CA LEU A 343 31.60 38.13 16.14
C LEU A 343 31.04 39.56 16.24
N ILE A 344 30.21 39.85 17.24
CA ILE A 344 29.69 41.21 17.48
C ILE A 344 30.84 42.17 17.78
N ILE A 345 31.79 41.80 18.64
CA ILE A 345 32.95 42.64 18.97
C ILE A 345 33.80 42.92 17.72
N ILE A 346 34.04 41.90 16.88
CA ILE A 346 34.79 42.07 15.63
C ILE A 346 34.08 43.05 14.69
N ILE A 347 32.75 42.94 14.53
CA ILE A 347 31.96 43.86 13.71
C ILE A 347 32.07 45.29 14.22
N VAL A 348 31.96 45.50 15.54
CA VAL A 348 32.10 46.84 16.15
C VAL A 348 33.50 47.43 15.91
N ILE A 349 34.56 46.64 16.03
CA ILE A 349 35.93 47.09 15.75
C ILE A 349 36.07 47.51 14.28
N ILE A 350 35.53 46.72 13.34
CA ILE A 350 35.55 47.05 11.91
C ILE A 350 34.84 48.38 11.65
N VAL A 351 33.66 48.61 12.25
CA VAL A 351 32.92 49.87 12.10
C VAL A 351 33.72 51.08 12.65
N ILE A 352 34.36 50.94 13.81
CA ILE A 352 35.20 52.00 14.39
C ILE A 352 36.40 52.31 13.48
N LEU A 353 37.04 51.29 12.92
CA LEU A 353 38.16 51.47 11.99
C LEU A 353 37.69 52.18 10.73
N LEU A 354 36.58 51.76 10.12
CA LEU A 354 36.02 52.43 8.95
C LEU A 354 35.68 53.90 9.22
N TYR A 355 35.14 54.22 10.39
CA TYR A 355 34.81 55.60 10.78
C TYR A 355 36.02 56.50 10.99
N LYS A 356 37.21 55.94 11.26
CA LYS A 356 38.45 56.71 11.39
C LYS A 356 39.16 56.97 10.07
N PHE A 357 38.80 56.23 9.02
CA PHE A 357 39.40 56.36 7.68
C PHE A 357 38.53 57.12 6.68
N VAL A 358 37.30 57.45 7.07
CA VAL A 358 36.41 58.44 6.40
C VAL A 358 36.57 59.76 7.12
#